data_AF-A0A9Q9J4G1-F1
#
_entry.id   AF-A0A9Q9J4G1-F1
#
_cell.length_a   1.000
_cell.length_b   1.000
_cell.length_c   1.000
_cell.angle_alpha   90.00
_cell.angle_beta   90.00
_cell.angle_gamma   90.00
#
_symmetry.space_group_name_H-M   'P 1'
#
loop_
_entity.id
_entity.type
_entity.pdbx_description
1 polymer ?
#
loop_
_entity_poly.entity_id
_entity_poly.type
_entity_poly.pdbx_seq_one_letter_code
_entity_poly.pdbx_strand_id
1 'polypeptide(L)'
;MDYYCQRCGRIIGETERVCPACGVSQDRFKADEEQKACKKCQQEIPVNSNYCYHCGADQAQYYYQSEPLKKETPQVEKEEQPDQENIFKQIFEGDYDDLNASYQRILKAEEEQRAELQKLKGKVTRANENEKPGLIPSTKLYLKDWFNINKRMGRADFWWSFVGMIGLTFVFSLVLSVVVTGLRSVEPNFANFFLNFMVRVFIGFILIANMSALIRRFRDAEIPVIAIVMVFIPVVGEIAAYILATKKQVVTNNDYTFIDPVREVKKRRKARKK
;
A
#
# COMPACT_ATOMS: atom_id res chain seq x y z
N MET A 1 52.12 0.72 3.66
CA MET A 1 51.13 0.13 2.74
C MET A 1 49.78 0.73 3.09
N ASP A 2 48.98 1.11 2.09
CA ASP A 2 47.66 1.67 2.35
C ASP A 2 46.67 0.54 2.56
N TYR A 3 45.94 0.57 3.67
CA TYR A 3 44.89 -0.39 3.96
C TYR A 3 43.51 0.17 3.68
N TYR A 4 42.59 -0.68 3.27
CA TYR A 4 41.22 -0.28 2.92
C TYR A 4 40.21 -0.89 3.89
N CYS A 5 39.13 -0.17 4.15
CA CYS A 5 38.03 -0.69 4.94
C CYS A 5 37.31 -1.81 4.18
N GLN A 6 37.13 -2.96 4.82
CA GLN A 6 36.49 -4.16 4.26
C GLN A 6 35.02 -3.93 3.83
N ARG A 7 34.37 -2.88 4.35
CA ARG A 7 32.95 -2.59 4.12
C ARG A 7 32.70 -1.44 3.14
N CYS A 8 33.45 -0.34 3.25
CA CYS A 8 33.20 0.87 2.46
C CYS A 8 34.34 1.24 1.49
N GLY A 9 35.46 0.50 1.49
CA GLY A 9 36.56 0.70 0.54
C GLY A 9 37.38 1.96 0.75
N ARG A 10 37.16 2.75 1.82
CA ARG A 10 38.01 3.93 2.12
C ARG A 10 39.33 3.53 2.77
N ILE A 11 40.36 4.33 2.52
CA ILE A 11 41.69 4.15 3.12
C ILE A 11 41.61 4.38 4.63
N ILE A 12 42.22 3.47 5.40
CA ILE A 12 42.31 3.50 6.85
C ILE A 12 43.74 3.17 7.29
N GLY A 13 44.11 3.57 8.50
CA GLY A 13 45.41 3.24 9.08
C GLY A 13 45.58 1.73 9.29
N GLU A 14 46.82 1.26 9.33
CA GLU A 14 47.18 -0.15 9.52
C GLU A 14 46.67 -0.73 10.84
N THR A 15 46.76 0.05 11.93
CA THR A 15 46.33 -0.34 13.28
C THR A 15 44.86 -0.01 13.58
N GLU A 16 44.14 0.58 12.62
CA GLU A 16 42.78 1.07 12.81
C GLU A 16 41.79 -0.09 12.89
N ARG A 17 41.27 -0.36 14.09
CA ARG A 17 40.30 -1.45 14.32
C ARG A 17 38.87 -1.10 13.91
N VAL A 18 38.53 0.18 13.85
CA VAL A 18 37.19 0.66 13.51
C VAL A 18 37.31 1.73 12.44
N CYS A 19 36.59 1.59 11.33
CA CYS A 19 36.69 2.55 10.24
C CYS A 19 36.13 3.93 10.67
N PRO A 20 36.91 5.02 10.62
CA PRO A 20 36.44 6.36 11.01
C PRO A 20 35.34 6.90 10.09
N ALA A 21 35.22 6.37 8.87
CA ALA A 21 34.24 6.83 7.89
C ALA A 21 32.89 6.11 7.97
N CYS A 22 32.86 4.81 8.29
CA CYS A 22 31.62 4.01 8.30
C CYS A 22 31.32 3.31 9.63
N GLY A 23 32.20 3.44 10.63
CA GLY A 23 32.01 2.90 11.98
C GLY A 23 32.14 1.38 12.12
N VAL A 24 32.50 0.66 11.05
CA VAL A 24 32.59 -0.81 11.05
C VAL A 24 33.91 -1.29 11.65
N SER A 25 33.85 -2.27 12.54
CA SER A 25 35.02 -3.02 13.04
C SER A 25 35.66 -3.82 11.91
N GLN A 26 36.98 -3.79 11.82
CA GLN A 26 37.73 -4.52 10.81
C GLN A 26 38.04 -5.94 11.29
N ASP A 27 37.69 -6.91 10.47
CA ASP A 27 37.81 -8.32 10.79
C ASP A 27 39.21 -8.89 10.47
N ARG A 28 40.07 -8.12 9.79
CA ARG A 28 41.47 -8.47 9.48
C ARG A 28 42.35 -8.74 10.71
N PHE A 29 41.86 -8.46 11.91
CA PHE A 29 42.55 -8.68 13.18
C PHE A 29 42.10 -9.94 13.91
N LYS A 30 41.11 -10.65 13.39
CA LYS A 30 40.58 -11.89 13.97
C LYS A 30 41.23 -13.10 13.30
N ALA A 31 41.79 -13.99 14.10
CA ALA A 31 42.52 -15.16 13.60
C ALA A 31 41.61 -16.33 13.20
N ASP A 32 40.34 -16.27 13.61
CA ASP A 32 39.33 -17.33 13.51
C ASP A 32 38.32 -17.11 12.38
N GLU A 33 38.51 -16.10 11.53
CA GLU A 33 37.61 -15.87 10.39
C GLU A 33 38.02 -16.65 9.15
N GLU A 34 37.01 -17.27 8.51
CA GLU A 34 37.16 -17.91 7.20
C GLU A 34 37.65 -16.89 6.16
N GLN A 35 38.58 -17.31 5.30
CA GLN A 35 39.21 -16.44 4.30
C GLN A 35 38.90 -16.91 2.88
N LYS A 36 38.92 -15.96 1.93
CA LYS A 36 38.80 -16.15 0.49
C LYS A 36 39.93 -15.38 -0.21
N ALA A 37 40.32 -15.83 -1.40
CA ALA A 37 41.26 -15.07 -2.24
C ALA A 37 40.58 -13.85 -2.89
N CYS A 38 41.26 -12.71 -2.90
CA CYS A 38 40.79 -11.51 -3.58
C CYS A 38 40.74 -11.72 -5.11
N LYS A 39 39.63 -11.35 -5.76
CA LYS A 39 39.46 -11.50 -7.22
C LYS A 39 40.42 -10.67 -8.09
N LYS A 40 41.12 -9.68 -7.50
CA LYS A 40 42.06 -8.79 -8.22
C LYS A 40 43.52 -9.06 -7.88
N CYS A 41 43.88 -9.09 -6.59
CA CYS A 41 45.26 -9.24 -6.13
C CYS A 41 45.59 -10.62 -5.55
N GLN A 42 44.60 -11.54 -5.49
CA GLN A 42 44.74 -12.93 -5.03
C GLN A 42 45.20 -13.12 -3.57
N GLN A 43 45.44 -12.05 -2.82
CA GLN A 43 45.71 -12.12 -1.38
C GLN A 43 44.47 -12.55 -0.60
N GLU A 44 44.69 -13.26 0.51
CA GLU A 44 43.63 -13.74 1.38
C GLU A 44 42.97 -12.59 2.14
N ILE A 45 41.63 -12.62 2.19
CA ILE A 45 40.77 -11.67 2.87
C ILE A 45 39.58 -12.40 3.52
N PRO A 46 38.97 -11.90 4.61
CA PRO A 46 37.80 -12.54 5.19
C PRO A 46 36.64 -12.70 4.20
N VAL A 47 35.92 -13.82 4.29
CA VAL A 47 34.81 -14.16 3.37
C VAL A 47 33.75 -13.07 3.34
N ASN A 48 33.48 -12.41 4.47
CA ASN A 48 32.49 -11.34 4.61
C ASN A 48 32.98 -9.95 4.11
N SER A 49 34.19 -9.86 3.56
CA SER A 49 34.71 -8.59 3.03
C SER A 49 34.07 -8.24 1.68
N ASN A 50 33.48 -7.04 1.58
CA ASN A 50 32.99 -6.45 0.33
C ASN A 50 34.14 -5.85 -0.49
N TYR A 51 35.12 -5.25 0.19
CA TYR A 51 36.31 -4.67 -0.42
C TYR A 51 37.56 -5.39 0.10
N CYS A 52 38.55 -5.59 -0.77
CA CYS A 52 39.85 -6.11 -0.36
C CYS A 52 40.62 -5.04 0.42
N TYR A 53 41.04 -5.35 1.65
CA TYR A 53 41.78 -4.40 2.49
C TYR A 53 43.24 -4.17 2.07
N HIS A 54 43.77 -4.95 1.13
CA HIS A 54 45.11 -4.76 0.58
C HIS A 54 45.15 -3.92 -0.71
N CYS A 55 44.14 -4.05 -1.59
CA CYS A 55 44.14 -3.38 -2.90
C CYS A 55 42.90 -2.51 -3.18
N GLY A 56 41.95 -2.44 -2.25
CA GLY A 56 40.73 -1.63 -2.36
C GLY A 56 39.70 -2.14 -3.38
N ALA A 57 39.94 -3.29 -4.01
CA ALA A 57 39.04 -3.83 -5.04
C ALA A 57 37.71 -4.32 -4.47
N ASP A 58 36.62 -3.94 -5.13
CA ASP A 58 35.28 -4.46 -4.87
C ASP A 58 35.21 -5.94 -5.28
N GLN A 59 34.82 -6.81 -4.34
CA GLN A 59 34.75 -8.26 -4.53
C GLN A 59 33.48 -8.70 -5.28
N ALA A 60 32.52 -7.80 -5.52
CA ALA A 60 31.38 -8.07 -6.41
C ALA A 60 31.76 -7.96 -7.90
N GLN A 61 32.86 -7.29 -8.24
CA GLN A 61 33.29 -7.14 -9.63
C GLN A 61 33.95 -8.41 -10.18
N TYR A 62 33.58 -8.78 -11.41
CA TYR A 62 34.23 -9.85 -12.16
C TYR A 62 35.40 -9.28 -12.96
N TYR A 63 36.60 -9.80 -12.73
CA TYR A 63 37.79 -9.49 -13.52
C TYR A 63 38.01 -10.63 -14.51
N TYR A 64 37.87 -10.35 -15.81
CA TYR A 64 38.14 -11.34 -16.86
C TYR A 64 39.66 -11.47 -17.02
N GLN A 65 40.26 -12.52 -16.44
CA GLN A 65 41.63 -12.92 -16.77
C GLN A 65 41.58 -13.84 -17.99
N SER A 66 42.06 -13.36 -19.13
CA SER A 66 42.26 -14.19 -20.31
C SER A 66 43.53 -15.02 -20.13
N GLU A 67 43.44 -16.12 -19.39
CA GLU A 67 44.50 -17.14 -19.41
C GLU A 67 44.11 -18.24 -20.41
N PRO A 68 45.02 -18.64 -21.31
CA PRO A 68 44.75 -19.66 -22.30
C PRO A 68 44.60 -21.02 -21.61
N LEU A 69 43.51 -21.75 -21.90
CA LEU A 69 43.30 -23.10 -21.41
C LEU A 69 44.50 -24.00 -21.76
N LYS A 70 45.31 -24.38 -20.76
CA LYS A 70 46.15 -25.57 -20.86
C LYS A 70 45.25 -26.80 -20.69
N LYS A 71 45.14 -27.60 -21.75
CA LYS A 71 44.57 -28.95 -21.68
C LYS A 71 45.60 -29.87 -21.05
N GLU A 72 45.45 -30.15 -19.76
CA GLU A 72 46.08 -31.32 -19.14
C GLU A 72 44.98 -32.34 -18.89
N THR A 73 45.00 -33.44 -19.64
CA THR A 73 44.17 -34.62 -19.41
C THR A 73 44.71 -35.40 -18.23
N PRO A 74 43.97 -35.56 -17.11
CA PRO A 74 44.40 -36.41 -16.02
C PRO A 74 44.16 -37.88 -16.38
N GLN A 75 45.19 -38.72 -16.24
CA GLN A 75 45.05 -40.17 -16.26
C GLN A 75 44.44 -40.59 -14.92
N VAL A 76 43.24 -41.18 -14.94
CA VAL A 76 42.55 -41.70 -13.75
C VAL A 76 42.88 -43.18 -13.61
N GLU A 77 43.67 -43.51 -12.59
CA GLU A 77 43.81 -44.86 -12.04
C GLU A 77 42.48 -45.29 -11.41
N LYS A 78 42.09 -46.55 -11.65
CA LYS A 78 40.82 -47.13 -11.17
C LYS A 78 40.93 -47.49 -9.68
N GLU A 79 40.17 -46.79 -8.84
CA GLU A 79 39.71 -47.32 -7.55
C GLU A 79 38.20 -47.58 -7.61
N GLU A 80 37.77 -48.74 -7.11
CA GLU A 80 36.38 -49.19 -7.09
C GLU A 80 35.51 -48.27 -6.24
N GLN A 81 34.49 -47.67 -6.84
CA GLN A 81 33.47 -46.87 -6.16
C GLN A 81 32.19 -47.70 -5.90
N PRO A 82 31.49 -47.47 -4.78
CA PRO A 82 30.30 -48.22 -4.41
C PRO A 82 29.15 -48.00 -5.39
N ASP A 83 28.32 -49.03 -5.50
CA ASP A 83 27.23 -49.21 -6.48
C ASP A 83 26.28 -48.00 -6.58
N GLN A 84 26.56 -47.13 -7.57
CA GLN A 84 25.87 -45.87 -7.83
C GLN A 84 24.41 -46.07 -8.29
N GLU A 85 24.06 -47.29 -8.71
CA GLU A 85 22.76 -47.62 -9.29
C GLU A 85 21.64 -47.59 -8.22
N ASN A 86 21.95 -47.95 -6.98
CA ASN A 86 21.00 -47.91 -5.86
C ASN A 86 20.74 -46.50 -5.32
N ILE A 87 21.73 -45.61 -5.40
CA ILE A 87 21.60 -44.20 -4.99
C ILE A 87 20.73 -43.45 -6.01
N PHE A 88 20.90 -43.71 -7.31
CA PHE A 88 20.06 -43.12 -8.36
C PHE A 88 18.58 -43.55 -8.23
N LYS A 89 18.31 -44.83 -7.93
CA LYS A 89 16.94 -45.30 -7.67
C LYS A 89 16.29 -44.62 -6.46
N GLN A 90 17.00 -44.51 -5.34
CA GLN A 90 16.48 -43.83 -4.15
C GLN A 90 16.20 -42.33 -4.38
N ILE A 91 16.96 -41.66 -5.25
CA ILE A 91 16.74 -40.24 -5.59
C ILE A 91 15.54 -40.06 -6.54
N PHE A 92 15.27 -41.01 -7.42
CA PHE A 92 14.20 -40.94 -8.42
C PHE A 92 12.89 -41.64 -8.02
N GLU A 93 12.86 -42.39 -6.93
CA GLU A 93 11.64 -42.94 -6.30
C GLU A 93 10.92 -41.92 -5.40
N GLY A 94 11.08 -40.62 -5.65
CA GLY A 94 10.21 -39.61 -5.07
C GLY A 94 8.81 -39.74 -5.63
N ASP A 95 7.80 -39.87 -4.76
CA ASP A 95 6.39 -40.06 -5.08
C ASP A 95 5.89 -38.96 -6.04
N TYR A 96 5.96 -39.25 -7.35
CA TYR A 96 5.70 -38.30 -8.43
C TYR A 96 4.27 -37.74 -8.34
N ASP A 97 3.36 -38.52 -7.74
CA ASP A 97 1.97 -38.15 -7.50
C ASP A 97 1.83 -37.10 -6.39
N ASP A 98 2.61 -37.16 -5.30
CA ASP A 98 2.62 -36.13 -4.26
C ASP A 98 3.24 -34.82 -4.77
N LEU A 99 4.31 -34.92 -5.59
CA LEU A 99 4.91 -33.75 -6.23
C LEU A 99 3.92 -33.08 -7.19
N ASN A 100 3.22 -33.86 -8.02
CA ASN A 100 2.21 -33.33 -8.93
C ASN A 100 1.01 -32.73 -8.16
N ALA A 101 0.56 -33.38 -7.08
CA ALA A 101 -0.47 -32.83 -6.20
C ALA A 101 -0.05 -31.51 -5.55
N SER A 102 1.21 -31.40 -5.11
CA SER A 102 1.77 -30.16 -4.56
C SER A 102 1.82 -29.05 -5.61
N TYR A 103 2.23 -29.36 -6.85
CA TYR A 103 2.27 -28.43 -7.97
C TYR A 103 0.88 -27.88 -8.31
N GLN A 104 -0.13 -28.76 -8.37
CA GLN A 104 -1.52 -28.36 -8.62
C GLN A 104 -2.09 -27.46 -7.52
N ARG A 105 -1.68 -27.66 -6.25
CA ARG A 105 -2.08 -26.77 -5.14
C ARG A 105 -1.45 -25.38 -5.28
N ILE A 106 -0.19 -25.30 -5.68
CA ILE A 106 0.52 -24.02 -5.91
C ILE A 106 -0.15 -23.24 -7.04
N LEU A 107 -0.47 -23.90 -8.15
CA LEU A 107 -1.17 -23.28 -9.28
C LEU A 107 -2.53 -22.70 -8.87
N LYS A 108 -3.35 -23.48 -8.15
CA LYS A 108 -4.64 -23.00 -7.62
C LYS A 108 -4.47 -21.81 -6.68
N ALA A 109 -3.48 -21.85 -5.79
CA ALA A 109 -3.19 -20.74 -4.88
C ALA A 109 -2.76 -19.47 -5.65
N GLU A 110 -1.98 -19.61 -6.72
CA GLU A 110 -1.60 -18.47 -7.57
C GLU A 110 -2.80 -17.91 -8.36
N GLU A 111 -3.67 -18.77 -8.88
CA GLU A 111 -4.92 -18.37 -9.54
C GLU A 111 -5.85 -17.62 -8.58
N GLU A 112 -6.01 -18.12 -7.36
CA GLU A 112 -6.79 -17.46 -6.30
C GLU A 112 -6.21 -16.09 -5.96
N GLN A 113 -4.89 -16.00 -5.79
CA GLN A 113 -4.20 -14.73 -5.55
C GLN A 113 -4.37 -13.74 -6.70
N ARG A 114 -4.25 -14.21 -7.96
CA ARG A 114 -4.48 -13.38 -9.16
C ARG A 114 -5.93 -12.90 -9.23
N ALA A 115 -6.90 -13.77 -8.94
CA ALA A 115 -8.32 -13.41 -8.90
C ALA A 115 -8.62 -12.39 -7.78
N GLU A 116 -8.00 -12.55 -6.61
CA GLU A 116 -8.13 -11.59 -5.51
C GLU A 116 -7.50 -10.24 -5.87
N LEU A 117 -6.30 -10.24 -6.46
CA LEU A 117 -5.62 -9.04 -6.94
C LEU A 117 -6.44 -8.32 -8.01
N GLN A 118 -7.07 -9.06 -8.92
CA GLN A 118 -7.94 -8.51 -9.96
C GLN A 118 -9.21 -7.90 -9.36
N LYS A 119 -9.83 -8.55 -8.36
CA LYS A 119 -10.97 -7.99 -7.60
C LYS A 119 -10.58 -6.73 -6.83
N LEU A 120 -9.38 -6.70 -6.25
CA LEU A 120 -8.84 -5.52 -5.54
C LEU A 120 -8.60 -4.38 -6.53
N LYS A 121 -7.88 -4.63 -7.63
CA LYS A 121 -7.66 -3.64 -8.69
C LYS A 121 -8.98 -3.09 -9.22
N GLY A 122 -9.95 -3.95 -9.55
CA GLY A 122 -11.27 -3.53 -10.03
C GLY A 122 -12.07 -2.69 -9.03
N LYS A 123 -11.92 -2.95 -7.72
CA LYS A 123 -12.52 -2.09 -6.68
C LYS A 123 -11.82 -0.74 -6.53
N VAL A 124 -10.52 -0.68 -6.82
CA VAL A 124 -9.71 0.54 -6.74
C VAL A 124 -9.90 1.44 -7.97
N THR A 125 -10.04 0.86 -9.15
CA THR A 125 -10.14 1.58 -10.44
C THR A 125 -11.58 1.88 -10.89
N ARG A 126 -12.57 1.50 -10.08
CA ARG A 126 -13.98 1.66 -10.42
C ARG A 126 -14.37 3.14 -10.57
N ALA A 127 -15.38 3.43 -11.40
CA ALA A 127 -15.91 4.78 -11.55
C ALA A 127 -16.75 5.32 -10.35
N ASN A 128 -17.18 4.44 -9.43
CA ASN A 128 -18.13 4.73 -8.34
C ASN A 128 -17.94 3.71 -7.20
N GLU A 129 -18.46 3.96 -5.99
CA GLU A 129 -18.41 2.96 -4.90
C GLU A 129 -19.49 1.88 -5.11
N ASN A 130 -20.63 2.28 -5.66
CA ASN A 130 -21.73 1.36 -5.97
C ASN A 130 -21.71 0.84 -7.41
N GLU A 131 -22.01 -0.47 -7.54
CA GLU A 131 -22.86 -1.09 -8.58
C GLU A 131 -23.48 -0.13 -9.59
N LYS A 132 -24.67 0.26 -9.17
CA LYS A 132 -25.70 0.92 -9.91
C LYS A 132 -26.03 2.14 -9.04
N PRO A 133 -25.33 3.26 -9.23
CA PRO A 133 -25.57 4.46 -8.44
C PRO A 133 -27.01 4.91 -8.68
N GLY A 134 -27.64 5.42 -7.62
CA GLY A 134 -29.06 5.77 -7.62
C GLY A 134 -29.44 6.45 -6.32
N LEU A 135 -30.62 7.05 -6.28
CA LEU A 135 -31.05 7.90 -5.18
C LEU A 135 -30.85 7.24 -3.79
N ILE A 136 -31.45 6.08 -3.57
CA ILE A 136 -31.38 5.38 -2.28
C ILE A 136 -29.96 4.88 -1.94
N PRO A 137 -29.28 4.07 -2.79
CA PRO A 137 -27.96 3.54 -2.42
C PRO A 137 -26.91 4.63 -2.22
N SER A 138 -26.95 5.69 -3.02
CA SER A 138 -25.98 6.78 -2.93
C SER A 138 -26.25 7.70 -1.73
N THR A 139 -27.50 8.03 -1.41
CA THR A 139 -27.84 8.79 -0.19
C THR A 139 -27.52 8.00 1.08
N LYS A 140 -27.81 6.69 1.09
CA LYS A 140 -27.40 5.82 2.20
C LYS A 140 -25.88 5.84 2.39
N LEU A 141 -25.12 5.82 1.31
CA LEU A 141 -23.66 5.87 1.35
C LEU A 141 -23.16 7.21 1.91
N TYR A 142 -23.77 8.31 1.48
CA TYR A 142 -23.48 9.66 1.96
C TYR A 142 -23.67 9.76 3.47
N LEU A 143 -24.81 9.27 4.00
CA LEU A 143 -25.11 9.24 5.42
C LEU A 143 -24.21 8.29 6.21
N LYS A 144 -23.88 7.12 5.66
CA LYS A 144 -23.03 6.12 6.32
C LYS A 144 -21.61 6.64 6.57
N ASP A 145 -21.08 7.39 5.63
CA ASP A 145 -19.69 7.85 5.61
C ASP A 145 -19.57 9.38 5.77
N TRP A 146 -20.57 10.03 6.35
CA TRP A 146 -20.59 11.48 6.58
C TRP A 146 -19.44 12.04 7.44
N PHE A 147 -18.81 11.22 8.30
CA PHE A 147 -17.58 11.59 9.04
C PHE A 147 -16.30 10.99 8.44
N ASN A 148 -16.39 10.26 7.33
CA ASN A 148 -15.26 9.55 6.76
C ASN A 148 -14.76 10.26 5.48
N ILE A 149 -13.64 10.95 5.60
CA ILE A 149 -13.01 11.68 4.50
C ILE A 149 -11.93 10.86 3.77
N ASN A 150 -11.53 9.69 4.30
CA ASN A 150 -10.40 8.90 3.80
C ASN A 150 -10.75 8.00 2.61
N LYS A 151 -11.78 8.38 1.86
CA LYS A 151 -12.31 7.63 0.72
C LYS A 151 -12.47 8.54 -0.50
N ARG A 152 -12.69 7.92 -1.64
CA ARG A 152 -13.22 8.55 -2.84
C ARG A 152 -14.74 8.43 -2.89
N MET A 153 -15.38 9.37 -3.58
CA MET A 153 -16.79 9.29 -3.93
C MET A 153 -16.94 9.56 -5.42
N GLY A 154 -17.49 8.60 -6.14
CA GLY A 154 -17.62 8.68 -7.59
C GLY A 154 -18.66 9.71 -7.99
N ARG A 155 -18.58 10.18 -9.24
CA ARG A 155 -19.42 11.27 -9.73
C ARG A 155 -20.91 10.98 -9.63
N ALA A 156 -21.34 9.78 -10.02
CA ALA A 156 -22.76 9.45 -10.03
C ALA A 156 -23.30 9.27 -8.61
N ASP A 157 -22.53 8.61 -7.73
CA ASP A 157 -22.89 8.51 -6.32
C ASP A 157 -22.99 9.91 -5.66
N PHE A 158 -22.08 10.83 -5.97
CA PHE A 158 -22.13 12.20 -5.47
C PHE A 158 -23.43 12.92 -5.86
N TRP A 159 -23.77 12.99 -7.15
CA TRP A 159 -24.95 13.73 -7.59
C TRP A 159 -26.27 13.09 -7.14
N TRP A 160 -26.39 11.76 -7.18
CA TRP A 160 -27.57 11.09 -6.64
C TRP A 160 -27.73 11.32 -5.14
N SER A 161 -26.62 11.27 -4.40
CA SER A 161 -26.66 11.55 -2.97
C SER A 161 -27.01 12.99 -2.67
N PHE A 162 -26.51 13.96 -3.44
CA PHE A 162 -26.88 15.38 -3.34
C PHE A 162 -28.39 15.59 -3.51
N VAL A 163 -28.98 15.01 -4.57
CA VAL A 163 -30.43 15.06 -4.80
C VAL A 163 -31.20 14.39 -3.65
N GLY A 164 -30.75 13.23 -3.17
CA GLY A 164 -31.44 12.58 -2.05
C GLY A 164 -31.27 13.30 -0.72
N MET A 165 -30.19 14.08 -0.51
CA MET A 165 -30.05 14.97 0.65
C MET A 165 -30.96 16.19 0.55
N ILE A 166 -31.21 16.74 -0.64
CA ILE A 166 -32.25 17.75 -0.87
C ILE A 166 -33.63 17.17 -0.53
N GLY A 167 -33.93 15.96 -1.01
CA GLY A 167 -35.18 15.27 -0.68
C GLY A 167 -35.34 15.01 0.82
N LEU A 168 -34.26 14.58 1.50
CA LEU A 168 -34.25 14.37 2.95
C LEU A 168 -34.48 15.67 3.72
N THR A 169 -33.89 16.78 3.25
CA THR A 169 -34.12 18.13 3.80
C THR A 169 -35.59 18.50 3.69
N PHE A 170 -36.21 18.30 2.52
CA PHE A 170 -37.62 18.59 2.32
C PHE A 170 -38.53 17.77 3.24
N VAL A 171 -38.28 16.46 3.36
CA VAL A 171 -39.02 15.58 4.27
C VAL A 171 -38.83 16.01 5.73
N PHE A 172 -37.61 16.32 6.14
CA PHE A 172 -37.31 16.82 7.48
C PHE A 172 -38.06 18.12 7.77
N SER A 173 -38.04 19.08 6.83
CA SER A 173 -38.77 20.35 6.95
C SER A 173 -40.27 20.16 7.05
N LEU A 174 -40.87 19.25 6.28
CA LEU A 174 -42.31 18.94 6.37
C LEU A 174 -42.67 18.37 7.74
N VAL A 175 -41.92 17.36 8.20
CA VAL A 175 -42.15 16.74 9.51
C VAL A 175 -41.97 17.76 10.64
N LEU A 176 -40.89 18.54 10.59
CA LEU A 176 -40.61 19.57 11.58
C LEU A 176 -41.70 20.65 11.59
N SER A 177 -42.23 21.04 10.43
CA SER A 177 -43.32 22.01 10.33
C SER A 177 -44.59 21.51 11.02
N VAL A 178 -44.98 20.25 10.82
CA VAL A 178 -46.17 19.67 11.47
C VAL A 178 -45.99 19.64 12.99
N VAL A 179 -44.81 19.19 13.45
CA VAL A 179 -44.49 19.12 14.89
C VAL A 179 -44.50 20.52 15.52
N VAL A 180 -43.89 21.51 14.87
CA VAL A 180 -43.81 22.88 15.40
C VAL A 180 -45.18 23.54 15.44
N THR A 181 -46.06 23.31 14.45
CA THR A 181 -47.43 23.81 14.48
C THR A 181 -48.21 23.23 15.67
N GLY A 182 -48.09 21.93 15.93
CA GLY A 182 -48.73 21.30 17.09
C GLY A 182 -48.17 21.78 18.43
N LEU A 183 -46.87 22.04 18.52
CA LEU A 183 -46.28 22.62 19.74
C LEU A 183 -46.72 24.08 19.93
N ARG A 184 -46.82 24.86 18.85
CA ARG A 184 -47.27 26.27 18.91
C ARG A 184 -48.68 26.44 19.43
N SER A 185 -49.57 25.46 19.22
CA SER A 185 -50.93 25.52 19.77
C SER A 185 -50.98 25.29 21.29
N VAL A 186 -49.93 24.72 21.88
CA VAL A 186 -49.85 24.46 23.33
C VAL A 186 -49.02 25.54 24.03
N GLU A 187 -47.79 25.77 23.57
CA GLU A 187 -46.88 26.75 24.15
C GLU A 187 -46.00 27.36 23.03
N PRO A 188 -46.26 28.63 22.64
CA PRO A 188 -45.58 29.26 21.51
C PRO A 188 -44.06 29.47 21.68
N ASN A 189 -43.58 29.75 22.90
CA ASN A 189 -42.18 30.12 23.12
C ASN A 189 -41.25 28.91 22.98
N PHE A 190 -41.63 27.79 23.57
CA PHE A 190 -41.02 26.47 23.49
C PHE A 190 -41.03 25.98 22.06
N ALA A 191 -42.13 26.14 21.32
CA ALA A 191 -42.16 25.75 19.91
C ALA A 191 -41.15 26.54 19.07
N ASN A 192 -41.00 27.85 19.33
CA ASN A 192 -39.99 28.68 18.66
C ASN A 192 -38.56 28.30 19.09
N PHE A 193 -38.33 28.03 20.37
CA PHE A 193 -37.05 27.51 20.87
C PHE A 193 -36.69 26.18 20.21
N PHE A 194 -37.63 25.23 20.17
CA PHE A 194 -37.50 23.91 19.59
C PHE A 194 -37.17 23.99 18.09
N LEU A 195 -37.91 24.80 17.33
CA LEU A 195 -37.65 25.05 15.91
C LEU A 195 -36.22 25.57 15.71
N ASN A 196 -35.82 26.61 16.43
CA ASN A 196 -34.49 27.20 16.30
C ASN A 196 -33.38 26.19 16.63
N PHE A 197 -33.56 25.41 17.70
CA PHE A 197 -32.61 24.38 18.10
C PHE A 197 -32.48 23.30 17.01
N MET A 198 -33.60 22.73 16.56
CA MET A 198 -33.61 21.65 15.56
C MET A 198 -33.05 22.10 14.21
N VAL A 199 -33.39 23.31 13.75
CA VAL A 199 -32.84 23.87 12.51
C VAL A 199 -31.32 24.04 12.61
N ARG A 200 -30.78 24.53 13.73
CA ARG A 200 -29.32 24.68 13.91
C ARG A 200 -28.60 23.34 13.92
N VAL A 201 -29.14 22.35 14.63
CA VAL A 201 -28.60 20.96 14.63
C VAL A 201 -28.61 20.40 13.21
N PHE A 202 -29.72 20.57 12.49
CA PHE A 202 -29.86 20.05 11.13
C PHE A 202 -28.92 20.76 10.13
N ILE A 203 -28.78 22.08 10.21
CA ILE A 203 -27.81 22.84 9.39
C ILE A 203 -26.38 22.35 9.66
N GLY A 204 -26.00 22.18 10.94
CA GLY A 204 -24.68 21.64 11.30
C GLY A 204 -24.45 20.24 10.73
N PHE A 205 -25.46 19.38 10.80
CA PHE A 205 -25.46 18.04 10.18
C PHE A 205 -25.24 18.12 8.66
N ILE A 206 -26.01 18.95 7.94
CA ILE A 206 -25.91 19.11 6.48
C ILE A 206 -24.52 19.64 6.10
N LEU A 207 -24.01 20.64 6.81
CA LEU A 207 -22.71 21.24 6.54
C LEU A 207 -21.60 20.20 6.65
N ILE A 208 -21.54 19.45 7.76
CA ILE A 208 -20.51 18.42 7.97
C ILE A 208 -20.60 17.34 6.88
N ALA A 209 -21.82 16.85 6.62
CA ALA A 209 -22.01 15.79 5.65
C ALA A 209 -21.65 16.24 4.22
N ASN A 210 -21.98 17.48 3.85
CA ASN A 210 -21.69 18.05 2.53
C ASN A 210 -20.21 18.31 2.34
N MET A 211 -19.54 18.86 3.36
CA MET A 211 -18.09 19.03 3.36
C MET A 211 -17.37 17.70 3.20
N SER A 212 -17.79 16.66 3.94
CA SER A 212 -17.24 15.31 3.80
C SER A 212 -17.42 14.73 2.39
N ALA A 213 -18.61 14.90 1.80
CA ALA A 213 -18.88 14.41 0.44
C ALA A 213 -18.07 15.16 -0.62
N LEU A 214 -18.00 16.49 -0.54
CA LEU A 214 -17.19 17.32 -1.45
C LEU A 214 -15.70 16.97 -1.34
N ILE A 215 -15.16 16.78 -0.13
CA ILE A 215 -13.76 16.36 0.05
C ILE A 215 -13.49 15.02 -0.64
N ARG A 216 -14.36 14.01 -0.41
CA ARG A 216 -14.23 12.70 -1.06
C ARG A 216 -14.36 12.79 -2.59
N ARG A 217 -15.23 13.68 -3.07
CA ARG A 217 -15.43 13.93 -4.49
C ARG A 217 -14.24 14.64 -5.14
N PHE A 218 -13.65 15.61 -4.45
CA PHE A 218 -12.45 16.32 -4.89
C PHE A 218 -11.25 15.38 -4.96
N ARG A 219 -11.07 14.50 -3.96
CA ARG A 219 -10.06 13.44 -4.01
C ARG A 219 -10.23 12.51 -5.21
N ASP A 220 -11.46 12.17 -5.57
CA ASP A 220 -11.77 11.34 -6.74
C ASP A 220 -11.46 12.05 -8.09
N ALA A 221 -11.60 13.37 -8.14
CA ALA A 221 -11.23 14.19 -9.29
C ALA A 221 -9.79 14.73 -9.23
N GLU A 222 -9.00 14.29 -8.22
CA GLU A 222 -7.64 14.77 -7.93
C GLU A 222 -7.51 16.30 -7.81
N ILE A 223 -8.60 16.93 -7.36
CA ILE A 223 -8.63 18.35 -7.03
C ILE A 223 -8.02 18.50 -5.62
N PRO A 224 -7.09 19.45 -5.42
CA PRO A 224 -6.47 19.65 -4.13
C PRO A 224 -7.55 19.99 -3.09
N VAL A 225 -7.55 19.27 -1.96
CA VAL A 225 -8.61 19.37 -0.93
C VAL A 225 -8.75 20.80 -0.38
N ILE A 226 -7.67 21.60 -0.41
CA ILE A 226 -7.69 23.02 -0.04
C ILE A 226 -8.74 23.84 -0.82
N ALA A 227 -9.11 23.39 -2.03
CA ALA A 227 -10.19 24.02 -2.80
C ALA A 227 -11.50 24.07 -2.02
N ILE A 228 -11.74 23.19 -1.05
CA ILE A 228 -12.94 23.20 -0.20
C ILE A 228 -13.15 24.52 0.54
N VAL A 229 -12.09 25.30 0.78
CA VAL A 229 -12.17 26.62 1.43
C VAL A 229 -13.09 27.57 0.64
N MET A 230 -13.25 27.36 -0.67
CA MET A 230 -14.19 28.14 -1.48
C MET A 230 -15.63 28.04 -0.99
N VAL A 231 -16.04 26.93 -0.35
CA VAL A 231 -17.41 26.75 0.18
C VAL A 231 -17.77 27.81 1.22
N PHE A 232 -16.79 28.44 1.87
CA PHE A 232 -17.02 29.53 2.82
C PHE A 232 -17.31 30.89 2.15
N ILE A 233 -17.18 31.00 0.83
CA ILE A 233 -17.63 32.17 0.06
C ILE A 233 -19.10 31.94 -0.30
N PRO A 234 -20.04 32.68 0.31
CA PRO A 234 -21.47 32.43 0.11
C PRO A 234 -21.86 32.53 -1.36
N VAL A 235 -22.75 31.64 -1.80
CA VAL A 235 -23.29 31.56 -3.16
C VAL A 235 -22.23 31.20 -4.23
N VAL A 236 -21.28 32.09 -4.51
CA VAL A 236 -20.31 31.93 -5.60
C VAL A 236 -19.37 30.74 -5.34
N GLY A 237 -18.88 30.62 -4.12
CA GLY A 237 -17.95 29.56 -3.74
C GLY A 237 -18.57 28.18 -3.74
N GLU A 238 -19.79 28.05 -3.25
CA GLU A 238 -20.56 26.80 -3.31
C GLU A 238 -20.83 26.37 -4.76
N ILE A 239 -21.30 27.29 -5.60
CA ILE A 239 -21.56 27.02 -7.03
C ILE A 239 -20.28 26.53 -7.70
N ALA A 240 -19.16 27.23 -7.49
CA ALA A 240 -17.88 26.83 -8.07
C ALA A 240 -17.40 25.46 -7.56
N ALA A 241 -17.64 25.12 -6.27
CA ALA A 241 -17.32 23.80 -5.72
C ALA A 241 -18.14 22.69 -6.39
N TYR A 242 -19.43 22.94 -6.63
CA TYR A 242 -20.30 22.00 -7.34
C TYR A 242 -19.94 21.87 -8.82
N ILE A 243 -19.54 22.95 -9.50
CA ILE A 243 -19.00 22.88 -10.86
C ILE A 243 -17.75 22.01 -10.89
N LEU A 244 -16.81 22.19 -9.96
CA LEU A 244 -15.62 21.35 -9.84
C LEU A 244 -15.98 19.87 -9.58
N ALA A 245 -17.04 19.59 -8.82
CA ALA A 245 -17.53 18.24 -8.58
C ALA A 245 -18.06 17.54 -9.85
N THR A 246 -18.34 18.26 -10.93
CA THR A 246 -18.75 17.66 -12.23
C THR A 246 -17.60 17.04 -13.01
N LYS A 247 -16.34 17.41 -12.72
CA LYS A 247 -15.14 16.92 -13.41
C LYS A 247 -15.14 15.40 -13.53
N LYS A 248 -14.50 14.83 -14.56
CA LYS A 248 -14.35 13.38 -14.64
C LYS A 248 -13.48 12.86 -13.48
N GLN A 249 -13.73 11.63 -13.04
CA GLN A 249 -12.83 10.94 -12.13
C GLN A 249 -11.44 10.77 -12.76
N VAL A 250 -10.41 10.93 -11.93
CA VAL A 250 -9.00 10.73 -12.31
C VAL A 250 -8.35 9.77 -11.31
N VAL A 251 -7.57 8.82 -11.81
CA VAL A 251 -6.92 7.77 -11.00
C VAL A 251 -5.44 7.68 -11.39
N THR A 252 -4.73 8.80 -11.24
CA THR A 252 -3.26 8.82 -11.36
C THR A 252 -2.60 8.59 -10.00
N ASN A 253 -3.19 9.11 -8.93
CA ASN A 253 -2.77 8.91 -7.56
C ASN A 253 -3.57 7.74 -6.93
N ASN A 254 -2.94 6.92 -6.08
CA ASN A 254 -3.58 5.81 -5.36
C ASN A 254 -3.66 6.03 -3.82
N ASP A 255 -3.37 7.23 -3.33
CA ASP A 255 -3.42 7.58 -1.89
C ASP A 255 -4.80 7.34 -1.26
N TYR A 256 -5.86 7.43 -2.07
CA TYR A 256 -7.24 7.21 -1.65
C TYR A 256 -7.93 6.24 -2.59
N THR A 257 -8.86 5.44 -2.07
CA THR A 257 -9.69 4.52 -2.86
C THR A 257 -11.15 4.60 -2.40
N PHE A 258 -12.06 3.86 -3.00
CA PHE A 258 -13.44 3.73 -2.49
C PHE A 258 -13.53 2.95 -1.18
N ILE A 259 -12.46 2.25 -0.80
CA ILE A 259 -12.38 1.47 0.43
C ILE A 259 -11.65 2.30 1.48
N ASP A 260 -12.19 2.31 2.70
CA ASP A 260 -11.51 2.92 3.84
C ASP A 260 -10.38 1.98 4.30
N PRO A 261 -9.11 2.42 4.22
CA PRO A 261 -7.96 1.59 4.55
C PRO A 261 -7.97 1.14 6.02
N VAL A 262 -8.37 2.01 6.94
CA VAL A 262 -8.39 1.72 8.38
C VAL A 262 -9.45 0.67 8.69
N ARG A 263 -10.63 0.80 8.07
CA ARG A 263 -11.73 -0.14 8.24
C ARG A 263 -11.41 -1.52 7.67
N GLU A 264 -10.74 -1.56 6.53
CA GLU A 264 -10.34 -2.81 5.87
C GLU A 264 -9.27 -3.56 6.68
N VAL A 265 -8.26 -2.86 7.20
CA VAL A 265 -7.26 -3.44 8.11
C VAL A 265 -7.92 -4.04 9.35
N LYS A 266 -8.88 -3.33 9.96
CA LYS A 266 -9.62 -3.82 11.12
C LYS A 266 -10.45 -5.07 10.78
N LYS A 267 -11.05 -5.12 9.60
CA LYS A 267 -11.82 -6.28 9.12
C LYS A 267 -10.93 -7.51 8.92
N ARG A 268 -9.78 -7.34 8.24
CA ARG A 268 -8.78 -8.40 8.03
C ARG A 268 -8.25 -8.97 9.34
N ARG A 269 -7.94 -8.11 10.31
CA ARG A 269 -7.52 -8.52 11.66
C ARG A 269 -8.56 -9.36 12.40
N LYS A 270 -9.86 -9.06 12.22
CA LYS A 270 -10.94 -9.86 12.80
C LYS A 270 -11.12 -11.21 12.10
N ALA A 271 -10.97 -11.25 10.78
CA ALA A 271 -11.07 -12.48 10.01
C ALA A 271 -9.98 -13.49 10.37
N ARG A 272 -8.74 -13.04 10.61
CA ARG A 272 -7.63 -13.90 11.07
C ARG A 272 -7.77 -14.45 12.49
N LYS A 273 -8.73 -13.96 13.28
CA LYS A 273 -9.00 -14.41 14.66
C LYS A 273 -10.15 -15.41 14.75
N LYS A 274 -10.84 -15.67 13.63
CA LYS A 274 -11.86 -16.71 13.49
C LYS A 274 -11.26 -17.89 12.76
#